data_AF-A0AAU3DFL8-F1
#
_entry.id   AF-A0AAU3DFL8-F1
#
_cell.length_a   1.000
_cell.length_b   1.000
_cell.length_c   1.000
_cell.angle_alpha   90.00
_cell.angle_beta   90.00
_cell.angle_gamma   90.00
#
_symmetry.space_group_name_H-M   'P 1'
#
loop_
_entity.id
_entity.type
_entity.pdbx_description
1 polymer ?
#
loop_
_entity_poly.entity_id
_entity_poly.type
_entity_poly.pdbx_seq_one_letter_code
_entity_poly.pdbx_strand_id
1 'polypeptide(L)'
;MTDRTGADSRTSENSAALTAWLASLVHNNDYASLAELRRPRVQREPHFRALWYSPTEAQHEIYGQVAFLFAVYHQGRPNPYYGYGSLGEAARRIGGGAVRGPDDPGAARLVDRIVSSRRVPWRHLQHAVARLRSCDRHPPSWARLVDDLCLWHDRKARISYEWGAAFYMPPARTAPSTAAADLEKDSHA
;
A
#
# COMPACT_ATOMS: atom_id res chain seq x y z
N MET A 1 -4.17 -20.48 13.69
CA MET A 1 -3.10 -20.96 12.80
C MET A 1 -3.19 -20.13 11.53
N THR A 2 -2.59 -18.93 11.55
CA THR A 2 -2.75 -17.93 10.49
C THR A 2 -1.70 -18.14 9.42
N ASP A 3 -2.18 -18.37 8.21
CA ASP A 3 -1.41 -18.55 6.99
C ASP A 3 -0.52 -17.30 6.75
N ARG A 4 0.80 -17.50 6.75
CA ARG A 4 1.80 -16.45 6.55
C ARG A 4 1.91 -16.22 5.04
N THR A 5 0.95 -15.48 4.48
CA THR A 5 0.99 -15.01 3.09
C THR A 5 2.33 -14.33 2.83
N GLY A 6 2.99 -14.71 1.73
CA GLY A 6 4.41 -14.47 1.45
C GLY A 6 4.90 -13.09 1.85
N ALA A 7 5.99 -13.06 2.62
CA ALA A 7 6.69 -11.82 2.93
C ALA A 7 7.05 -11.12 1.62
N ASP A 8 6.44 -9.96 1.37
CA ASP A 8 6.86 -9.02 0.33
C ASP A 8 8.35 -8.74 0.58
N SER A 9 9.23 -9.29 -0.26
CA SER A 9 10.69 -9.27 -0.10
C SER A 9 11.32 -7.86 -0.07
N ARG A 10 10.51 -6.83 -0.30
CA ARG A 10 10.86 -5.41 -0.22
C ARG A 10 10.52 -4.74 1.11
N THR A 11 9.82 -5.42 2.01
CA THR A 11 9.39 -4.80 3.27
C THR A 11 10.54 -4.72 4.25
N SER A 12 10.94 -3.51 4.64
CA SER A 12 11.95 -3.30 5.68
C SER A 12 11.37 -3.49 7.10
N GLU A 13 12.22 -3.83 8.07
CA GLU A 13 11.80 -3.93 9.48
C GLU A 13 11.25 -2.60 10.01
N ASN A 14 11.82 -1.48 9.55
CA ASN A 14 11.43 -0.13 9.93
C ASN A 14 10.04 0.26 9.40
N SER A 15 9.74 -0.03 8.13
CA SER A 15 8.42 0.23 7.55
C SER A 15 7.34 -0.66 8.18
N ALA A 16 7.69 -1.91 8.49
CA ALA A 16 6.84 -2.83 9.23
C ALA A 16 6.57 -2.32 10.67
N ALA A 17 7.59 -1.82 11.36
CA ALA A 17 7.47 -1.26 12.71
C ALA A 17 6.58 -0.01 12.75
N LEU A 18 6.75 0.92 11.79
CA LEU A 18 5.84 2.07 11.62
C LEU A 18 4.40 1.59 11.45
N THR A 19 4.17 0.64 10.55
CA THR A 19 2.83 0.13 10.24
C THR A 19 2.19 -0.56 11.45
N ALA A 20 2.97 -1.35 12.20
CA ALA A 20 2.50 -2.00 13.42
C ALA A 20 2.10 -0.98 14.49
N TRP A 21 2.89 0.07 14.67
CA TRP A 21 2.54 1.15 15.60
C TRP A 21 1.27 1.89 15.17
N LEU A 22 1.15 2.29 13.89
CA LEU A 22 -0.06 2.93 13.36
C LEU A 22 -1.31 2.05 13.51
N ALA A 23 -1.19 0.75 13.26
CA ALA A 23 -2.26 -0.21 13.49
C ALA A 23 -2.65 -0.29 14.97
N SER A 24 -1.69 -0.19 15.90
CA SER A 24 -1.97 -0.18 17.33
C SER A 24 -2.77 1.06 17.75
N LEU A 25 -2.58 2.22 17.11
CA LEU A 25 -3.42 3.42 17.35
C LEU A 25 -4.89 3.15 17.02
N VAL A 26 -5.17 2.49 15.90
CA VAL A 26 -6.55 2.12 15.52
C VAL A 26 -7.11 1.08 16.48
N HIS A 27 -6.34 0.04 16.77
CA HIS A 27 -6.75 -1.04 17.67
C HIS A 27 -7.08 -0.53 19.07
N ASN A 28 -6.27 0.40 19.59
CA ASN A 28 -6.45 1.00 20.92
C ASN A 28 -7.46 2.15 20.93
N ASN A 29 -8.14 2.44 19.80
CA ASN A 29 -9.05 3.57 19.66
C ASN A 29 -8.43 4.94 19.97
N ASP A 30 -7.13 5.11 19.72
CA ASP A 30 -6.42 6.39 19.87
C ASP A 30 -6.72 7.31 18.67
N TYR A 31 -7.98 7.76 18.61
CA TYR A 31 -8.46 8.65 17.57
C TYR A 31 -7.88 10.07 17.68
N ALA A 32 -7.40 10.45 18.86
CA ALA A 32 -6.75 11.74 19.07
C ALA A 32 -5.42 11.78 18.31
N SER A 33 -4.56 10.77 18.48
CA SER A 33 -3.29 10.67 17.75
C SER A 33 -3.52 10.56 16.24
N LEU A 34 -4.50 9.76 15.80
CA LEU A 34 -4.89 9.69 14.38
C LEU A 34 -5.43 11.03 13.85
N ALA A 35 -6.13 11.82 14.67
CA ALA A 35 -6.59 13.15 14.27
C ALA A 35 -5.46 14.15 14.14
N GLU A 36 -4.47 14.09 15.05
CA GLU A 36 -3.26 14.91 14.94
C GLU A 36 -2.46 14.56 13.70
N LEU A 37 -2.22 13.28 13.40
CA LEU A 37 -1.51 12.85 12.19
C LEU A 37 -2.14 13.34 10.87
N ARG A 38 -3.44 13.67 10.87
CA ARG A 38 -4.13 14.28 9.70
C ARG A 38 -3.89 15.78 9.55
N ARG A 39 -3.16 16.43 10.47
CA ARG A 39 -2.94 17.89 10.52
C ARG A 39 -1.48 18.22 10.19
N PRO A 40 -1.06 18.19 8.91
CA PRO A 40 0.34 18.33 8.52
C PRO A 40 0.98 19.68 8.86
N ARG A 41 0.19 20.69 9.22
CA ARG A 41 0.67 22.02 9.63
C ARG A 41 0.99 22.12 11.13
N VAL A 42 0.65 21.11 11.92
CA VAL A 42 0.87 21.08 13.36
C VAL A 42 1.83 19.93 13.66
N GLN A 43 2.91 20.20 14.36
CA GLN A 43 3.84 19.16 14.81
C GLN A 43 3.53 18.81 16.26
N ARG A 44 3.10 17.56 16.49
CA ARG A 44 2.77 16.99 17.80
C ARG A 44 3.50 15.65 17.97
N GLU A 45 3.46 15.08 19.18
CA GLU A 45 4.11 13.80 19.51
C GLU A 45 3.89 12.71 18.45
N PRO A 46 2.67 12.47 17.90
CA PRO A 46 2.48 11.41 16.92
C PRO A 46 3.26 11.63 15.63
N HIS A 47 3.49 12.88 15.23
CA HIS A 47 4.29 13.20 14.05
C HIS A 47 5.75 12.83 14.28
N PHE A 48 6.32 13.28 15.40
CA PHE A 48 7.70 12.95 15.75
C PHE A 48 7.90 11.45 15.96
N ARG A 49 6.91 10.76 16.53
CA ARG A 49 6.94 9.32 16.72
C ARG A 49 6.93 8.55 15.40
N ALA A 50 6.19 9.02 14.39
CA ALA A 50 6.26 8.45 13.05
C ALA A 50 7.69 8.56 12.45
N LEU A 51 8.40 9.66 12.74
CA LEU A 51 9.78 9.87 12.28
C LEU A 51 10.81 8.99 13.01
N TRP A 52 10.54 8.53 14.23
CA TRP A 52 11.48 7.60 14.91
C TRP A 52 11.68 6.28 14.18
N TYR A 53 10.71 5.90 13.33
CA TYR A 53 10.82 4.68 12.55
C TYR A 53 11.65 4.86 11.27
N SER A 54 11.92 6.08 10.82
CA SER A 54 12.74 6.27 9.61
C SER A 54 14.22 6.07 9.92
N PRO A 55 14.94 5.21 9.18
CA PRO A 55 16.36 4.95 9.44
C PRO A 55 17.29 6.13 9.13
N THR A 56 16.86 7.10 8.32
CA THR A 56 17.67 8.29 7.99
C THR A 56 16.81 9.54 7.91
N GLU A 57 17.41 10.71 8.16
CA GLU A 57 16.73 12.01 8.07
C GLU A 57 16.12 12.26 6.69
N ALA A 58 16.78 11.79 5.62
CA ALA A 58 16.29 11.91 4.25
C ALA A 58 14.95 11.19 4.02
N GLN A 59 14.60 10.21 4.86
CA GLN A 59 13.35 9.44 4.77
C GLN A 59 12.24 9.96 5.69
N HIS A 60 12.52 10.97 6.53
CA HIS A 60 11.55 11.53 7.48
C HIS A 60 10.26 11.98 6.77
N GLU A 61 10.37 12.66 5.64
CA GLU A 61 9.21 13.11 4.86
C GLU A 61 8.32 11.93 4.46
N ILE A 62 8.91 10.81 4.02
CA ILE A 62 8.16 9.65 3.53
C ILE A 62 7.40 8.98 4.67
N TYR A 63 8.07 8.71 5.78
CA TYR A 63 7.44 8.08 6.95
C TYR A 63 6.31 8.94 7.52
N GLY A 64 6.54 10.25 7.63
CA GLY A 64 5.51 11.21 8.07
C GLY A 64 4.32 11.28 7.10
N GLN A 65 4.56 11.34 5.79
CA GLN A 65 3.48 11.40 4.80
C GLN A 65 2.69 10.08 4.73
N VAL A 66 3.34 8.92 4.88
CA VAL A 66 2.60 7.65 4.93
C VAL A 66 1.77 7.54 6.21
N ALA A 67 2.26 8.01 7.36
CA ALA A 67 1.46 8.09 8.59
C ALA A 67 0.22 8.98 8.40
N PHE A 68 0.37 10.13 7.72
CA PHE A 68 -0.75 10.97 7.31
C PHE A 68 -1.77 10.22 6.42
N LEU A 69 -1.31 9.53 5.38
CA LEU A 69 -2.17 8.74 4.48
C LEU A 69 -2.91 7.62 5.22
N PHE A 70 -2.21 6.91 6.11
CA PHE A 70 -2.81 5.90 6.97
C PHE A 70 -3.95 6.48 7.81
N ALA A 71 -3.70 7.63 8.44
CA ALA A 71 -4.69 8.31 9.29
C ALA A 71 -5.90 8.84 8.50
N VAL A 72 -5.71 9.23 7.23
CA VAL A 72 -6.80 9.58 6.31
C VAL A 72 -7.64 8.33 5.96
N TYR A 73 -7.01 7.20 5.65
CA TYR A 73 -7.72 5.96 5.33
C TYR A 73 -8.56 5.44 6.50
N HIS A 74 -8.01 5.48 7.71
CA HIS A 74 -8.65 4.97 8.92
C HIS A 74 -9.58 5.96 9.61
N GLN A 75 -9.85 7.13 9.01
CA GLN A 75 -10.79 8.09 9.60
C GLN A 75 -12.20 7.47 9.74
N GLY A 76 -12.64 7.27 10.98
CA GLY A 76 -13.93 6.68 11.32
C GLY A 76 -14.01 5.17 11.12
N ARG A 77 -12.88 4.46 10.94
CA ARG A 77 -12.85 3.00 10.84
C ARG A 77 -12.44 2.39 12.20
N PRO A 78 -13.15 1.36 12.69
CA PRO A 78 -12.86 0.74 13.98
C PRO A 78 -11.75 -0.32 13.93
N ASN A 79 -11.49 -0.89 12.75
CA ASN A 79 -10.54 -2.00 12.59
C ASN A 79 -9.28 -1.54 11.85
N PRO A 80 -8.08 -1.96 12.29
CA PRO A 80 -6.85 -1.70 11.57
C PRO A 80 -6.80 -2.52 10.28
N TYR A 81 -6.42 -1.87 9.18
CA TYR A 81 -6.12 -2.51 7.91
C TYR A 81 -4.65 -2.30 7.56
N TYR A 82 -3.86 -3.37 7.65
CA TYR A 82 -2.46 -3.39 7.20
C TYR A 82 -2.33 -3.20 5.68
N GLY A 83 -3.38 -3.58 4.94
CA GLY A 83 -3.40 -3.55 3.48
C GLY A 83 -2.58 -4.69 2.86
N TYR A 84 -2.58 -4.76 1.54
CA TYR A 84 -1.81 -5.73 0.79
C TYR A 84 -1.53 -5.24 -0.63
N GLY A 85 -0.44 -5.74 -1.20
CA GLY A 85 -0.01 -5.41 -2.55
C GLY A 85 0.57 -4.00 -2.69
N SER A 86 1.04 -3.71 -3.90
CA SER A 86 1.49 -2.38 -4.29
C SER A 86 0.33 -1.37 -4.43
N LEU A 87 0.64 -0.09 -4.55
CA LEU A 87 -0.38 0.93 -4.86
C LEU A 87 -1.09 0.65 -6.19
N GLY A 88 -0.37 0.16 -7.20
CA GLY A 88 -0.95 -0.22 -8.49
C GLY A 88 -2.02 -1.31 -8.35
N GLU A 89 -1.73 -2.36 -7.59
CA GLU A 89 -2.69 -3.44 -7.28
C GLU A 89 -3.87 -2.92 -6.48
N ALA A 90 -3.62 -2.05 -5.49
CA ALA A 90 -4.68 -1.42 -4.73
C ALA A 90 -5.58 -0.57 -5.61
N ALA A 91 -5.01 0.22 -6.51
CA ALA A 91 -5.76 1.09 -7.41
C ALA A 91 -6.71 0.32 -8.34
N ARG A 92 -6.43 -0.97 -8.67
CA ARG A 92 -7.37 -1.83 -9.41
C ARG A 92 -8.71 -1.99 -8.70
N ARG A 93 -8.74 -1.81 -7.38
CA ARG A 93 -9.95 -1.92 -6.57
C ARG A 93 -10.83 -0.66 -6.64
N ILE A 94 -10.29 0.48 -7.07
CA ILE A 94 -11.03 1.75 -7.19
C ILE A 94 -12.13 1.63 -8.24
N GLY A 95 -13.33 2.13 -7.93
CA GLY A 95 -14.52 2.05 -8.78
C GLY A 95 -15.69 1.38 -8.05
N GLY A 96 -16.79 1.18 -8.76
CA GLY A 96 -18.04 0.67 -8.20
C GLY A 96 -18.87 -0.08 -9.23
N GLY A 97 -19.70 -1.02 -8.76
CA GLY A 97 -20.54 -1.83 -9.65
C GLY A 97 -19.71 -2.63 -10.67
N ALA A 98 -20.05 -2.49 -11.95
CA ALA A 98 -19.49 -3.21 -13.09
C ALA A 98 -18.14 -2.65 -13.61
N VAL A 99 -17.72 -1.46 -13.16
CA VAL A 99 -16.52 -0.77 -13.70
C VAL A 99 -15.53 -0.47 -12.59
N ARG A 100 -14.30 -0.98 -12.70
CA ARG A 100 -13.23 -0.82 -11.70
C ARG A 100 -11.85 -0.83 -12.34
N GLY A 101 -10.88 -0.29 -11.60
CA GLY A 101 -9.47 -0.38 -11.98
C GLY A 101 -9.22 0.28 -13.34
N PRO A 102 -8.50 -0.39 -14.27
CA PRO A 102 -8.26 0.16 -15.60
C PRO A 102 -9.52 0.52 -16.39
N ASP A 103 -10.64 -0.16 -16.12
CA ASP A 103 -11.91 0.10 -16.81
C ASP A 103 -12.61 1.36 -16.26
N ASP A 104 -12.26 1.85 -15.06
CA ASP A 104 -12.74 3.12 -14.49
C ASP A 104 -11.85 4.28 -15.00
N PRO A 105 -12.37 5.21 -15.84
CA PRO A 105 -11.55 6.29 -16.40
C PRO A 105 -11.01 7.26 -15.34
N GLY A 106 -11.64 7.34 -14.17
CA GLY A 106 -11.16 8.15 -13.04
C GLY A 106 -9.99 7.48 -12.33
N ALA A 107 -10.02 6.16 -12.17
CA ALA A 107 -8.92 5.38 -11.61
C ALA A 107 -7.72 5.36 -12.56
N ALA A 108 -7.92 5.11 -13.85
CA ALA A 108 -6.85 5.14 -14.86
C ALA A 108 -6.12 6.50 -14.88
N ARG A 109 -6.86 7.61 -15.02
CA ARG A 109 -6.28 8.97 -14.99
C ARG A 109 -5.59 9.33 -13.68
N LEU A 110 -5.97 8.71 -12.57
CA LEU A 110 -5.30 8.91 -11.29
C LEU A 110 -3.95 8.17 -11.27
N VAL A 111 -3.94 6.91 -11.71
CA VAL A 111 -2.70 6.11 -11.78
C VAL A 111 -1.73 6.70 -12.79
N ASP A 112 -2.18 7.13 -13.96
CA ASP A 112 -1.32 7.79 -14.96
C ASP A 112 -0.59 9.00 -14.40
N ARG A 113 -1.29 9.82 -13.60
CA ARG A 113 -0.69 11.00 -12.94
C ARG A 113 0.29 10.63 -11.83
N ILE A 114 0.10 9.47 -11.18
CA ILE A 114 1.04 8.96 -10.17
C ILE A 114 2.31 8.46 -10.87
N VAL A 115 2.18 7.57 -11.84
CA VAL A 115 3.33 6.88 -12.45
C VAL A 115 4.14 7.76 -13.39
N SER A 116 3.56 8.82 -13.95
CA SER A 116 4.29 9.80 -14.77
C SER A 116 5.09 10.82 -13.96
N SER A 117 4.94 10.86 -12.62
CA SER A 117 5.55 11.90 -11.79
C SER A 117 7.03 11.63 -11.49
N ARG A 118 7.88 12.65 -11.73
CA ARG A 118 9.32 12.60 -11.40
C ARG A 118 9.62 12.76 -9.91
N ARG A 119 8.73 13.44 -9.17
CA ARG A 119 8.77 13.59 -7.71
C ARG A 119 7.69 12.71 -7.09
N VAL A 120 7.78 12.43 -5.80
CA VAL A 120 6.72 11.70 -5.11
C VAL A 120 5.40 12.47 -5.25
N PRO A 121 4.34 11.88 -5.84
CA PRO A 121 3.12 12.60 -6.20
C PRO A 121 2.13 12.68 -5.01
N TRP A 122 2.53 13.31 -3.90
CA TRP A 122 1.80 13.32 -2.63
C TRP A 122 0.29 13.60 -2.75
N ARG A 123 -0.07 14.65 -3.50
CA ARG A 123 -1.48 15.00 -3.75
C ARG A 123 -2.25 13.85 -4.40
N HIS A 124 -1.67 13.16 -5.37
CA HIS A 124 -2.34 12.07 -6.07
C HIS A 124 -2.40 10.79 -5.23
N LEU A 125 -1.37 10.53 -4.42
CA LEU A 125 -1.39 9.43 -3.43
C LEU A 125 -2.51 9.62 -2.41
N GLN A 126 -2.67 10.84 -1.88
CA GLN A 126 -3.79 11.17 -0.99
C GLN A 126 -5.14 10.95 -1.66
N HIS A 127 -5.30 11.38 -2.92
CA HIS A 127 -6.54 11.13 -3.66
C HIS A 127 -6.79 9.63 -3.87
N ALA A 128 -5.76 8.83 -4.19
CA ALA A 128 -5.90 7.39 -4.36
C ALA A 128 -6.37 6.72 -3.07
N VAL A 129 -5.73 7.03 -1.94
CA VAL A 129 -6.11 6.51 -0.62
C VAL A 129 -7.52 6.94 -0.21
N ALA A 130 -7.88 8.21 -0.44
CA ALA A 130 -9.22 8.71 -0.18
C ALA A 130 -10.28 8.00 -1.04
N ARG A 131 -9.99 7.74 -2.32
CA ARG A 131 -10.90 6.98 -3.19
C ARG A 131 -11.05 5.54 -2.73
N LEU A 132 -9.96 4.84 -2.40
CA LEU A 132 -10.00 3.49 -1.85
C LEU A 132 -10.89 3.43 -0.61
N ARG A 133 -10.71 4.39 0.32
CA ARG A 133 -11.57 4.52 1.50
C ARG A 133 -13.05 4.72 1.12
N SER A 134 -13.34 5.64 0.18
CA SER A 134 -14.72 5.97 -0.22
C SER A 134 -15.44 4.81 -0.93
N CYS A 135 -14.70 3.97 -1.65
CA CYS A 135 -15.22 2.77 -2.31
C CYS A 135 -15.29 1.55 -1.39
N ASP A 136 -14.94 1.72 -0.11
CA ASP A 136 -14.76 0.65 0.88
C ASP A 136 -13.85 -0.49 0.40
N ARG A 137 -12.65 -0.12 -0.07
CA ARG A 137 -11.65 -1.05 -0.60
C ARG A 137 -10.39 -1.05 0.24
N HIS A 138 -9.83 -2.24 0.42
CA HIS A 138 -8.57 -2.44 1.12
C HIS A 138 -7.44 -1.55 0.57
N PRO A 139 -6.64 -0.94 1.45
CA PRO A 139 -5.53 -0.08 1.05
C PRO A 139 -4.38 -0.91 0.45
N PRO A 140 -3.35 -0.29 -0.14
CA PRO A 140 -2.08 -0.97 -0.38
C PRO A 140 -1.44 -1.40 0.95
N SER A 141 -0.45 -2.30 0.89
CA SER A 141 0.40 -2.56 2.05
C SER A 141 1.10 -1.27 2.47
N TRP A 142 0.86 -0.80 3.70
CA TRP A 142 1.46 0.46 4.18
C TRP A 142 2.97 0.36 4.29
N ALA A 143 3.49 -0.77 4.77
CA ALA A 143 4.92 -1.00 4.90
C ALA A 143 5.59 -0.97 3.51
N ARG A 144 5.04 -1.73 2.55
CA ARG A 144 5.52 -1.70 1.17
C ARG A 144 5.40 -0.33 0.52
N LEU A 145 4.35 0.44 0.82
CA LEU A 145 4.21 1.81 0.31
C LEU A 145 5.36 2.70 0.80
N VAL A 146 5.78 2.58 2.06
CA VAL A 146 6.97 3.32 2.56
C VAL A 146 8.21 2.93 1.76
N ASP A 147 8.48 1.63 1.63
CA ASP A 147 9.69 1.15 0.96
C ASP A 147 9.72 1.51 -0.53
N ASP A 148 8.58 1.35 -1.23
CA ASP A 148 8.41 1.78 -2.63
C ASP A 148 8.66 3.29 -2.79
N LEU A 149 8.18 4.12 -1.85
CA LEU A 149 8.38 5.56 -1.90
C LEU A 149 9.82 5.98 -1.58
N CYS A 150 10.50 5.29 -0.67
CA CYS A 150 11.92 5.51 -0.37
C CYS A 150 12.80 5.27 -1.61
N LEU A 151 12.37 4.37 -2.49
CA LEU A 151 13.04 4.04 -3.74
C LEU A 151 12.47 4.80 -4.96
N TRP A 152 11.58 5.77 -4.77
CA TRP A 152 10.89 6.46 -5.88
C TRP A 152 11.85 7.11 -6.89
N HIS A 153 12.98 7.64 -6.38
CA HIS A 153 14.01 8.28 -7.21
C HIS A 153 15.07 7.31 -7.74
N ASP A 154 15.08 6.06 -7.27
CA ASP A 154 15.98 5.04 -7.79
C ASP A 154 15.45 4.49 -9.12
N ARG A 155 16.16 4.86 -10.20
CA ARG A 155 15.82 4.41 -11.55
C ARG A 155 15.92 2.90 -11.72
N LYS A 156 16.74 2.21 -10.92
CA LYS A 156 16.87 0.74 -10.97
C LYS A 156 15.68 0.04 -10.33
N ALA A 157 15.09 0.65 -9.29
CA ALA A 157 13.92 0.12 -8.60
C ALA A 157 12.64 0.19 -9.46
N ARG A 158 12.56 1.13 -10.41
CA ARG A 158 11.47 1.22 -11.41
C ARG A 158 10.06 1.22 -10.80
N ILE A 159 9.90 1.78 -9.60
CA ILE A 159 8.65 1.73 -8.81
C ILE A 159 7.43 2.22 -9.60
N SER A 160 7.55 3.36 -10.31
CA SER A 160 6.44 3.88 -11.12
C SER A 160 6.01 2.93 -12.24
N TYR A 161 6.98 2.27 -12.89
CA TYR A 161 6.70 1.25 -13.89
C TYR A 161 6.01 0.04 -13.27
N GLU A 162 6.49 -0.44 -12.11
CA GLU A 162 5.88 -1.58 -11.43
C GLU A 162 4.44 -1.31 -11.01
N TRP A 163 4.16 -0.13 -10.45
CA TRP A 163 2.80 0.27 -10.10
C TRP A 163 1.91 0.38 -11.34
N GLY A 164 2.43 0.93 -12.44
CA GLY A 164 1.72 0.98 -13.72
C GLY A 164 1.40 -0.40 -14.27
N ALA A 165 2.40 -1.30 -14.29
CA ALA A 165 2.23 -2.68 -14.71
C ALA A 165 1.22 -3.42 -13.84
N ALA A 166 1.32 -3.29 -12.52
CA ALA A 166 0.41 -3.95 -11.59
C ALA A 166 -1.03 -3.42 -11.67
N PHE A 167 -1.22 -2.18 -12.14
CA PHE A 167 -2.53 -1.63 -12.42
C PHE A 167 -3.08 -2.09 -13.78
N TYR A 168 -2.32 -1.92 -14.86
CA TYR A 168 -2.82 -2.16 -16.22
C TYR A 168 -2.76 -3.63 -16.66
N MET A 169 -1.77 -4.39 -16.23
CA MET A 169 -1.61 -5.78 -16.66
C MET A 169 -2.48 -6.71 -15.79
N PRO A 170 -3.17 -7.68 -16.40
CA PRO A 170 -3.84 -8.73 -15.65
C PRO A 170 -2.81 -9.49 -14.78
N PRO A 171 -3.17 -9.96 -13.58
CA PRO A 171 -2.29 -10.79 -12.80
C PRO A 171 -1.93 -12.00 -13.66
N ALA A 172 -0.65 -12.36 -13.73
CA ALA A 172 -0.25 -13.57 -14.45
C ALA A 172 -1.11 -14.73 -13.91
N ARG A 173 -1.88 -15.38 -14.78
CA ARG A 173 -2.58 -16.61 -14.44
C ARG A 173 -1.52 -17.55 -13.90
N THR A 174 -1.56 -17.87 -12.61
CA THR A 174 -0.77 -18.96 -12.06
C THR A 174 -1.11 -20.17 -12.91
N ALA A 175 -0.14 -20.67 -13.68
CA ALA A 175 -0.34 -21.91 -14.40
C ALA A 175 -0.77 -22.96 -13.37
N PRO A 176 -1.80 -23.77 -13.64
CA PRO A 176 -2.13 -24.87 -12.75
C PRO A 176 -0.86 -25.69 -12.56
N SER A 177 -0.45 -25.86 -11.31
CA SER A 177 0.71 -26.67 -10.96
C SER A 177 0.51 -28.05 -11.57
N THR A 178 1.28 -28.39 -12.60
CA THR A 178 1.36 -29.71 -13.21
C THR A 178 2.13 -30.65 -12.26
N ALA A 179 1.68 -30.77 -11.03
CA ALA A 179 2.26 -31.64 -10.00
C ALA A 179 1.29 -32.74 -9.55
N ALA A 180 0.30 -33.07 -10.40
CA ALA A 180 -0.68 -34.14 -10.14
C ALA A 180 -0.87 -35.10 -11.33
N ALA A 181 0.01 -35.08 -12.34
CA ALA A 181 -0.10 -35.96 -13.52
C ALA A 181 0.87 -37.15 -13.53
N ASP A 182 1.84 -37.22 -12.61
CA ASP A 182 2.92 -38.22 -12.64
C ASP A 182 2.82 -39.34 -11.58
N LEU A 183 1.67 -39.51 -10.91
CA LEU A 183 1.48 -40.59 -9.92
C LEU A 183 0.59 -41.75 -10.37
N GLU A 184 0.18 -41.80 -11.65
CA GLU A 184 -0.69 -42.86 -12.16
C GLU A 184 -0.08 -43.56 -13.39
N LYS A 185 1.16 -44.05 -13.27
CA LYS A 185 1.73 -44.95 -14.29
C LYS A 185 2.62 -46.10 -13.83
N ASP A 186 2.77 -46.31 -12.52
CA ASP A 186 3.51 -47.47 -11.99
C ASP A 186 2.59 -48.38 -11.16
N SER A 187 1.67 -49.06 -11.83
CA SER A 187 0.96 -50.23 -11.28
C SER A 187 0.39 -51.07 -12.42
N HIS A 188 1.26 -51.69 -13.23
CA HIS A 188 0.99 -52.94 -13.94
C HIS A 188 2.28 -53.43 -14.63
N ALA A 189 3.00 -54.34 -13.97
CA ALA A 189 3.70 -55.48 -14.56
C ALA A 189 4.30 -56.34 -13.43
#